data_AF-A0A1L6IAH4-F1
#
_entry.id   AF-A0A1L6IAH4-F1
#
_cell.length_a   1.000
_cell.length_b   1.000
_cell.length_c   1.000
_cell.angle_alpha   90.00
_cell.angle_beta   90.00
_cell.angle_gamma   90.00
#
_symmetry.space_group_name_H-M   'P 1'
#
loop_
_entity.id
_entity.type
_entity.pdbx_description
1 polymer ?
#
loop_
_entity_poly.entity_id
_entity_poly.type
_entity_poly.pdbx_seq_one_letter_code
_entity_poly.pdbx_strand_id
1 'polypeptide(L)'
;MLTDQKIDVKFPNQTASQIATQIAQQVGLTPNVQATTDLVGRFFTLDHVSLHHEKTMWTLLTYLAQHEGFSASCSAARLYFGKFSSALSNEPFLIQCDPPNTQRPYPTSNATNLEFEHDLTLAQDVKVRVRSYHGDKNAVYTSIATASRTAKRIERDADLAQSVQTFDFISTGLTQAQCDAKAQELLTQISNTS
;
A
#
# COMPACT_ATOMS: atom_id res chain seq x y z
N MET A 1 15.73 -8.92 16.62
CA MET A 1 14.86 -7.83 16.12
C MET A 1 14.39 -8.22 14.71
N LEU A 2 13.09 -8.08 14.40
CA LEU A 2 12.44 -8.55 13.15
C LEU A 2 13.09 -8.00 11.87
N THR A 3 13.77 -6.86 11.99
CA THR A 3 14.47 -6.16 10.89
C THR A 3 15.82 -6.76 10.51
N ASP A 4 16.44 -7.60 11.34
CA ASP A 4 17.85 -8.02 11.14
C ASP A 4 18.03 -9.54 10.95
N GLN A 5 16.93 -10.30 11.00
CA GLN A 5 16.98 -11.74 10.79
C GLN A 5 16.85 -12.08 9.30
N LYS A 6 17.92 -12.66 8.76
CA LYS A 6 17.96 -13.22 7.41
C LYS A 6 17.10 -14.47 7.34
N ILE A 7 16.39 -14.65 6.24
CA ILE A 7 15.62 -15.86 5.96
C ILE A 7 16.48 -16.80 5.12
N ASP A 8 16.75 -17.99 5.65
CA ASP A 8 17.30 -19.14 4.89
C ASP A 8 16.24 -20.25 4.71
N VAL A 9 14.98 -19.95 5.03
CA VAL A 9 13.90 -20.93 5.06
C VAL A 9 13.06 -20.82 3.80
N LYS A 10 12.92 -21.94 3.08
CA LYS A 10 11.96 -22.06 1.98
C LYS A 10 10.55 -22.27 2.55
N PHE A 11 9.57 -21.57 2.00
CA PHE A 11 8.15 -21.69 2.39
C PHE A 11 7.32 -22.34 1.26
N PRO A 12 7.51 -23.64 0.96
CA PRO A 12 6.71 -24.32 -0.05
C PRO A 12 5.26 -24.48 0.44
N ASN A 13 4.29 -24.27 -0.45
CA ASN A 13 2.86 -24.54 -0.21
C ASN A 13 2.24 -23.83 1.01
N GLN A 14 2.79 -22.69 1.42
CA GLN A 14 2.21 -21.87 2.48
C GLN A 14 1.46 -20.67 1.91
N THR A 15 0.42 -20.21 2.60
CA THR A 15 -0.26 -18.94 2.30
C THR A 15 0.46 -17.78 2.98
N ALA A 16 0.23 -16.55 2.51
CA ALA A 16 0.87 -15.36 3.08
C ALA A 16 0.55 -15.21 4.58
N SER A 17 -0.67 -15.53 4.99
CA SER A 17 -1.07 -15.52 6.40
C SER A 17 -0.34 -16.57 7.26
N GLN A 18 -0.03 -17.74 6.68
CA GLN A 18 0.70 -18.79 7.39
C GLN A 18 2.16 -18.38 7.62
N ILE A 19 2.81 -17.83 6.60
CA ILE A 19 4.17 -17.30 6.70
C ILE A 19 4.23 -16.17 7.73
N ALA A 20 3.27 -15.24 7.71
CA ALA A 20 3.21 -14.14 8.67
C ALA A 20 3.06 -14.62 10.12
N THR A 21 2.23 -15.64 10.33
CA THR A 21 2.05 -16.27 11.65
C THR A 21 3.33 -16.97 12.12
N GLN A 22 4.01 -17.70 11.24
CA GLN A 22 5.24 -18.40 11.55
C GLN A 22 6.37 -17.42 11.91
N ILE A 23 6.53 -16.34 11.15
CA ILE A 23 7.53 -15.29 11.43
C ILE A 23 7.22 -14.63 12.78
N ALA A 24 5.95 -14.27 13.04
CA ALA A 24 5.56 -13.67 14.33
C ALA A 24 5.94 -14.58 15.51
N GLN A 25 5.65 -15.87 15.42
CA GLN A 25 5.99 -16.85 16.45
C GLN A 25 7.50 -16.99 16.65
N GLN A 26 8.29 -17.00 15.56
CA GLN A 26 9.75 -17.10 15.63
C GLN A 26 10.41 -15.94 16.37
N VAL A 27 9.83 -14.74 16.27
CA VAL A 27 10.36 -13.55 16.97
C VAL A 27 9.65 -13.24 18.30
N GLY A 28 8.75 -14.10 18.75
CA GLY A 28 8.01 -13.92 20.00
C GLY A 28 6.92 -12.83 19.96
N LEU A 29 6.42 -12.49 18.77
CA LEU A 29 5.29 -11.57 18.59
C LEU A 29 3.96 -12.33 18.58
N THR A 30 2.91 -11.67 19.06
CA THR A 30 1.54 -12.20 18.97
C THR A 30 0.97 -11.92 17.57
N PRO A 31 0.63 -12.94 16.77
CA PRO A 31 0.10 -12.75 15.42
C PRO A 31 -1.35 -12.26 15.46
N ASN A 32 -1.62 -11.16 14.75
CA ASN A 32 -2.96 -10.69 14.38
C ASN A 32 -3.06 -10.63 12.86
N VAL A 33 -3.34 -11.79 12.27
CA VAL A 33 -3.19 -12.03 10.83
C VAL A 33 -4.55 -12.37 10.22
N GLN A 34 -4.92 -11.67 9.16
CA GLN A 34 -6.07 -11.99 8.34
C GLN A 34 -5.74 -13.18 7.43
N ALA A 35 -6.58 -14.22 7.43
CA ALA A 35 -6.35 -15.42 6.64
C ALA A 35 -6.36 -15.12 5.13
N THR A 36 -5.36 -15.62 4.41
CA THR A 36 -5.29 -15.58 2.95
C THR A 36 -5.48 -16.98 2.37
N THR A 37 -6.05 -17.05 1.17
CA THR A 37 -6.39 -18.31 0.49
C THR A 37 -5.38 -18.71 -0.57
N ASP A 38 -4.61 -17.76 -1.09
CA ASP A 38 -3.68 -18.02 -2.19
C ASP A 38 -2.31 -18.52 -1.68
N LEU A 39 -1.78 -19.52 -2.40
CA LEU A 39 -0.49 -20.13 -2.09
C LEU A 39 0.65 -19.25 -2.60
N VAL A 40 1.58 -18.93 -1.71
CA VAL A 40 2.71 -18.05 -1.98
C VAL A 40 3.67 -18.63 -3.03
N GLY A 41 3.76 -19.96 -3.12
CA GLY A 41 4.56 -20.65 -4.13
C GLY A 41 4.16 -20.30 -5.57
N ARG A 42 2.90 -19.94 -5.84
CA ARG A 42 2.46 -19.48 -7.16
C ARG A 42 3.10 -18.14 -7.53
N PHE A 43 3.26 -17.24 -6.56
CA PHE A 43 3.87 -15.91 -6.78
C PHE A 43 5.38 -16.04 -7.05
N PHE A 44 6.07 -16.86 -6.26
CA PHE A 44 7.51 -17.08 -6.42
C PHE A 44 7.89 -17.79 -7.71
N THR A 45 7.02 -18.64 -8.27
CA THR A 45 7.26 -19.31 -9.55
C THR A 45 7.15 -18.33 -10.74
N LEU A 46 6.38 -17.25 -10.59
CA LEU A 46 6.24 -16.20 -11.61
C LEU A 46 7.37 -15.15 -11.51
N ASP A 47 7.90 -14.93 -10.31
CA ASP A 47 8.91 -13.91 -10.00
C ASP A 47 10.29 -14.56 -9.71
N HIS A 48 10.77 -15.40 -10.63
CA HIS A 48 12.08 -16.09 -10.56
C HIS A 48 13.30 -15.15 -10.41
N VAL A 49 13.11 -13.83 -10.50
CA VAL A 49 14.19 -12.83 -10.59
C VAL A 49 14.56 -12.21 -9.24
N SER A 50 13.70 -12.29 -8.22
CA SER A 50 13.89 -11.51 -6.98
C SER A 50 14.32 -12.30 -5.74
N LEU A 51 14.46 -13.63 -5.85
CA LEU A 51 14.66 -14.55 -4.73
C LEU A 51 16.12 -14.68 -4.25
N HIS A 52 17.08 -14.12 -4.97
CA HIS A 52 18.51 -14.28 -4.66
C HIS A 52 19.11 -13.21 -3.73
N HIS A 53 18.31 -12.25 -3.26
CA HIS A 53 18.80 -11.25 -2.32
C HIS A 53 18.37 -11.58 -0.90
N GLU A 54 19.31 -11.45 0.04
CA GLU A 54 19.16 -11.62 1.48
C GLU A 54 18.06 -10.69 2.02
N LYS A 55 16.80 -11.06 1.84
CA LYS A 55 15.67 -10.28 2.34
C LYS A 55 15.48 -10.56 3.82
N THR A 56 15.34 -9.49 4.58
CA THR A 56 14.98 -9.57 6.00
C THR A 56 13.55 -10.11 6.14
N MET A 57 13.23 -10.70 7.30
CA MET A 57 11.86 -11.14 7.60
C MET A 57 10.83 -10.03 7.41
N TRP A 58 11.18 -8.80 7.78
CA TRP A 58 10.31 -7.64 7.55
C TRP A 58 10.08 -7.34 6.08
N THR A 59 11.13 -7.36 5.26
CA THR A 59 11.02 -7.16 3.79
C THR A 59 10.16 -8.24 3.14
N LEU A 60 10.23 -9.49 3.62
CA LEU A 60 9.34 -10.54 3.14
C LEU A 60 7.88 -10.26 3.51
N LEU A 61 7.62 -9.87 4.77
CA LEU A 61 6.27 -9.54 5.23
C LEU A 61 5.67 -8.38 4.44
N THR A 62 6.41 -7.29 4.22
CA THR A 62 5.91 -6.15 3.44
C THR A 62 5.67 -6.52 1.98
N TYR A 63 6.53 -7.35 1.38
CA TYR A 63 6.32 -7.86 0.02
C TYR A 63 5.06 -8.73 -0.09
N LEU A 64 4.86 -9.66 0.84
CA LEU A 64 3.65 -10.50 0.88
C LEU A 64 2.39 -9.67 1.13
N ALA A 65 2.46 -8.68 2.02
CA ALA A 65 1.37 -7.77 2.29
C ALA A 65 0.99 -6.98 1.03
N GLN A 66 1.98 -6.42 0.32
CA GLN A 66 1.75 -5.67 -0.91
C GLN A 66 1.10 -6.51 -2.02
N HIS A 67 1.47 -7.79 -2.12
CA HIS A 67 0.87 -8.69 -3.10
C HIS A 67 -0.62 -8.96 -2.80
N GLU A 68 -0.99 -9.10 -1.53
CA GLU A 68 -2.35 -9.38 -1.06
C GLU A 68 -3.21 -8.11 -0.88
N GLY A 69 -2.65 -6.92 -1.11
CA GLY A 69 -3.32 -5.64 -0.81
C GLY A 69 -3.48 -5.37 0.68
N PHE A 70 -2.63 -5.99 1.51
CA PHE A 70 -2.62 -5.86 2.96
C PHE A 70 -1.54 -4.85 3.40
N SER A 71 -1.62 -4.44 4.66
CA SER A 71 -0.58 -3.69 5.35
C SER A 71 0.05 -4.57 6.44
N ALA A 72 1.37 -4.49 6.57
CA ALA A 72 2.13 -5.12 7.65
C ALA A 72 2.59 -4.03 8.62
N SER A 73 2.17 -4.12 9.88
CA SER A 73 2.59 -3.20 10.94
C SER A 73 2.85 -3.94 12.25
N CYS A 74 3.78 -3.43 13.04
CA CYS A 74 4.08 -3.93 14.37
C CYS A 74 3.71 -2.86 15.38
N SER A 75 2.90 -3.20 16.38
CA SER A 75 2.60 -2.32 17.50
C SER A 75 2.79 -3.08 18.81
N ALA A 76 3.60 -2.51 19.70
CA ALA A 76 4.08 -3.16 20.93
C ALA A 76 4.65 -4.57 20.65
N ALA A 77 3.91 -5.62 21.04
CA ALA A 77 4.29 -7.03 20.87
C ALA A 77 3.36 -7.79 19.90
N ARG A 78 2.59 -7.07 19.07
CA ARG A 78 1.62 -7.65 18.13
C ARG A 78 2.04 -7.34 16.68
N LEU A 79 2.04 -8.37 15.84
CA LEU A 79 2.17 -8.22 14.38
C LEU A 79 0.78 -8.14 13.77
N TYR A 80 0.49 -7.07 13.04
CA TYR A 80 -0.74 -6.91 12.26
C TYR A 80 -0.43 -7.19 10.80
N PHE A 81 -1.18 -8.10 10.20
CA PHE A 81 -1.08 -8.45 8.78
C PHE A 81 -2.48 -8.60 8.21
N GLY A 82 -2.97 -7.56 7.53
CA GLY A 82 -4.35 -7.52 7.04
C GLY A 82 -4.67 -6.21 6.34
N LYS A 83 -5.92 -6.02 5.92
CA LYS A 83 -6.35 -4.74 5.32
C LYS A 83 -6.19 -3.60 6.34
N PHE A 84 -5.72 -2.43 5.91
CA PHE A 84 -5.52 -1.29 6.82
C PHE A 84 -6.79 -0.91 7.60
N SER A 85 -7.97 -1.07 6.99
CA SER A 85 -9.26 -0.82 7.62
C SER A 85 -9.54 -1.72 8.84
N SER A 86 -8.96 -2.92 8.92
CA SER A 86 -9.14 -3.81 10.09
C SER A 86 -8.19 -3.49 11.25
N ALA A 87 -7.20 -2.61 11.03
CA ALA A 87 -6.28 -2.15 12.07
C ALA A 87 -6.77 -0.88 12.80
N LEU A 88 -7.76 -0.18 12.26
CA LEU A 88 -8.35 1.00 12.89
C LEU A 88 -9.31 0.57 14.00
N SER A 89 -9.14 1.15 15.20
CA SER A 89 -10.12 1.00 16.28
C SER A 89 -11.50 1.50 15.81
N ASN A 90 -12.56 0.81 16.20
CA ASN A 90 -13.94 1.25 15.91
C ASN A 90 -14.30 2.57 16.62
N GLU A 91 -13.48 3.01 17.58
CA GLU A 91 -13.63 4.27 18.29
C GLU A 91 -12.51 5.23 17.87
N PRO A 92 -12.77 6.13 16.90
CA PRO A 92 -11.77 7.09 16.45
C PRO A 92 -11.52 8.15 17.52
N PHE A 93 -10.25 8.50 17.73
CA PHE A 93 -9.91 9.65 18.56
C PHE A 93 -10.31 10.94 17.82
N LEU A 94 -11.31 11.65 18.36
CA LEU A 94 -11.80 12.89 17.75
C LEU A 94 -10.85 14.03 18.07
N ILE A 95 -10.22 14.58 17.03
CA ILE A 95 -9.54 15.88 17.11
C ILE A 95 -10.62 16.96 17.07
N GLN A 96 -10.72 17.76 18.13
CA GLN A 96 -11.70 18.82 18.29
C GLN A 96 -10.99 20.17 18.34
N CYS A 97 -11.58 21.16 17.69
CA CYS A 97 -11.18 22.56 17.76
C CYS A 97 -12.44 23.38 18.02
N ASP A 98 -12.59 23.84 19.26
CA ASP A 98 -13.69 24.70 19.65
C ASP A 98 -13.39 26.14 19.23
N PRO A 99 -14.29 26.81 18.49
CA PRO A 99 -14.10 28.19 18.08
C PRO A 99 -14.19 29.13 19.30
N PRO A 100 -13.63 30.36 19.19
CA PRO A 100 -13.83 31.41 20.19
C PRO A 100 -15.32 31.65 20.47
N ASN A 101 -15.67 31.89 21.72
CA ASN A 101 -17.02 32.23 22.15
C ASN A 101 -17.03 33.44 23.10
N THR A 102 -18.22 33.89 23.51
CA THR A 102 -18.39 35.07 24.37
C THR A 102 -17.75 34.95 25.75
N GLN A 103 -17.45 33.74 26.23
CA GLN A 103 -16.73 33.51 27.49
C GLN A 103 -15.23 33.26 27.30
N ARG A 104 -14.81 32.86 26.09
CA ARG A 104 -13.41 32.58 25.74
C ARG A 104 -13.08 33.12 24.35
N PRO A 105 -12.31 34.23 24.26
CA PRO A 105 -12.03 34.92 22.98
C PRO A 105 -10.94 34.24 22.14
N TYR A 106 -10.51 33.03 22.47
CA TYR A 106 -9.49 32.27 21.76
C TYR A 106 -9.98 30.84 21.49
N PRO A 107 -9.55 30.22 20.37
CA PRO A 107 -9.92 28.83 20.06
C PRO A 107 -9.18 27.86 20.98
N THR A 108 -9.79 26.71 21.27
CA THR A 108 -9.16 25.63 22.03
C THR A 108 -9.20 24.34 21.25
N SER A 109 -8.07 23.62 21.18
CA SER A 109 -8.02 22.31 20.54
C SER A 109 -7.38 21.28 21.47
N ASN A 110 -7.77 20.01 21.31
CA ASN A 110 -7.09 18.88 21.95
C ASN A 110 -5.84 18.40 21.19
N ALA A 111 -5.55 18.95 20.01
CA ALA A 111 -4.30 18.73 19.28
C ALA A 111 -3.25 19.79 19.66
N THR A 112 -2.05 19.34 20.02
CA THR A 112 -0.94 20.26 20.38
C THR A 112 -0.26 20.86 19.15
N ASN A 113 -0.15 20.09 18.06
CA ASN A 113 0.38 20.56 16.78
C ASN A 113 -0.38 19.84 15.66
N LEU A 114 -0.69 20.57 14.59
CA LEU A 114 -1.30 20.04 13.38
C LEU A 114 -0.48 20.57 12.20
N GLU A 115 0.19 19.66 11.52
CA GLU A 115 0.95 19.96 10.32
C GLU A 115 0.23 19.34 9.12
N PHE A 116 0.07 20.14 8.07
CA PHE A 116 -0.55 19.72 6.82
C PHE A 116 0.47 19.87 5.72
N GLU A 117 0.83 18.77 5.10
CA GLU A 117 1.64 18.75 3.90
C GLU A 117 0.77 18.32 2.73
N HIS A 118 0.95 18.98 1.59
CA HIS A 118 0.28 18.61 0.36
C HIS A 118 1.33 18.50 -0.75
N ASP A 119 1.43 17.31 -1.34
CA ASP A 119 2.28 17.10 -2.50
C ASP A 119 1.59 17.68 -3.75
N LEU A 120 2.12 18.78 -4.28
CA LEU A 120 1.60 19.44 -5.49
C LEU A 120 1.64 18.55 -6.73
N THR A 121 2.41 17.46 -6.72
CA THR A 121 2.40 16.48 -7.81
C THR A 121 1.11 15.65 -7.83
N LEU A 122 0.51 15.37 -6.66
CA LEU A 122 -0.77 14.68 -6.54
C LEU A 122 -1.99 15.55 -6.89
N ALA A 123 -1.82 16.88 -7.00
CA ALA A 123 -2.83 17.80 -7.52
C ALA A 123 -2.92 17.80 -9.06
N GLN A 124 -1.94 17.19 -9.75
CA GLN A 124 -1.94 17.05 -11.20
C GLN A 124 -2.77 15.83 -11.63
N ASP A 125 -3.06 15.72 -12.92
CA ASP A 125 -3.70 14.52 -13.44
C ASP A 125 -2.75 13.32 -13.27
N VAL A 126 -3.27 12.24 -12.68
CA VAL A 126 -2.48 11.05 -12.33
C VAL A 126 -2.76 9.94 -13.32
N LYS A 127 -1.70 9.31 -13.83
CA LYS A 127 -1.75 8.14 -14.70
C LYS A 127 -1.00 6.98 -14.07
N VAL A 128 -1.70 5.90 -13.77
CA VAL A 128 -1.11 4.66 -13.27
C VAL A 128 -1.04 3.66 -14.42
N ARG A 129 0.15 3.14 -14.71
CA ARG A 129 0.37 2.08 -15.70
C ARG A 129 0.83 0.82 -15.01
N VAL A 130 0.09 -0.26 -15.17
CA VAL A 130 0.47 -1.59 -14.67
C VAL A 130 0.83 -2.46 -15.86
N ARG A 131 2.05 -3.01 -15.83
CA ARG A 131 2.54 -3.97 -16.82
C ARG A 131 2.71 -5.34 -16.19
N SER A 132 2.19 -6.36 -16.87
CA SER A 132 2.30 -7.75 -16.47
C SER A 132 2.97 -8.61 -17.52
N TYR A 133 3.97 -9.37 -17.08
CA TYR A 133 4.70 -10.32 -17.90
C TYR A 133 4.22 -11.74 -17.58
N HIS A 134 3.86 -12.49 -18.62
CA HIS A 134 3.60 -13.92 -18.56
C HIS A 134 4.66 -14.67 -19.37
N GLY A 135 5.67 -15.21 -18.67
CA GLY A 135 6.75 -16.01 -19.29
C GLY A 135 6.21 -17.24 -20.04
N ASP A 136 5.22 -17.93 -19.46
CA ASP A 136 4.63 -19.16 -20.05
C ASP A 136 3.87 -18.93 -21.36
N LYS A 137 3.34 -17.71 -21.56
CA LYS A 137 2.54 -17.34 -22.73
C LYS A 137 3.28 -16.37 -23.67
N ASN A 138 4.51 -15.99 -23.33
CA ASN A 138 5.28 -14.92 -23.99
C ASN A 138 4.43 -13.67 -24.29
N ALA A 139 3.60 -13.28 -23.32
CA ALA A 139 2.62 -12.21 -23.48
C ALA A 139 2.86 -11.11 -22.43
N VAL A 140 2.69 -9.85 -22.86
CA VAL A 140 2.73 -8.68 -21.99
C VAL A 140 1.35 -8.05 -21.97
N TYR A 141 0.74 -7.98 -20.79
CA TYR A 141 -0.52 -7.29 -20.58
C TYR A 141 -0.23 -5.92 -19.97
N THR A 142 -0.84 -4.86 -20.51
CA THR A 142 -0.67 -3.49 -20.01
C THR A 142 -2.04 -2.90 -19.76
N SER A 143 -2.21 -2.31 -18.58
CA SER A 143 -3.39 -1.52 -18.24
C SER A 143 -2.99 -0.13 -17.77
N ILE A 144 -3.84 0.84 -18.06
CA ILE A 144 -3.64 2.25 -17.74
C ILE A 144 -4.93 2.75 -17.09
N ALA A 145 -4.81 3.25 -15.85
CA ALA A 145 -5.88 3.95 -15.15
C ALA A 145 -5.49 5.42 -14.98
N THR A 146 -6.44 6.33 -15.20
CA THR A 146 -6.20 7.78 -15.11
C THR A 146 -7.24 8.45 -14.22
N ALA A 147 -6.81 9.35 -13.35
CA ALA A 147 -7.67 10.24 -12.60
C ALA A 147 -7.39 11.68 -13.02
N SER A 148 -8.41 12.37 -13.53
CA SER A 148 -8.34 13.80 -13.80
C SER A 148 -8.82 14.57 -12.58
N ARG A 149 -7.97 15.47 -12.06
CA ARG A 149 -8.24 16.25 -10.84
C ARG A 149 -8.55 17.71 -11.10
N THR A 150 -8.56 18.08 -12.38
CA THR A 150 -8.80 19.47 -12.79
C THR A 150 -10.28 19.86 -12.58
N ALA A 151 -10.62 20.34 -11.39
CA ALA A 151 -11.86 21.08 -11.17
C ALA A 151 -11.73 22.48 -11.80
N LYS A 152 -12.60 22.82 -12.75
CA LYS A 152 -12.77 24.12 -13.44
C LYS A 152 -11.58 25.08 -13.33
N ARG A 153 -10.64 24.97 -14.27
CA ARG A 153 -9.51 25.88 -14.40
C ARG A 153 -9.97 27.22 -15.01
N ILE A 154 -9.70 28.33 -14.33
CA ILE A 154 -9.77 29.67 -14.94
C ILE A 154 -8.52 29.79 -15.83
N GLU A 155 -8.73 30.10 -17.11
CA GLU A 155 -7.71 30.26 -18.15
C GLU A 155 -6.77 31.45 -17.86
N ARG A 156 -5.85 31.29 -16.92
CA ARG A 156 -4.65 32.14 -16.81
C ARG A 156 -3.49 31.19 -16.58
N ASP A 157 -2.48 31.28 -17.44
CA ASP A 157 -1.31 30.40 -17.58
C ASP A 157 -1.56 29.02 -18.22
N ALA A 158 -1.44 29.00 -19.55
CA ALA A 158 -1.41 27.79 -20.38
C ALA A 158 -0.07 27.04 -20.32
N ASP A 159 1.03 27.69 -19.90
CA ASP A 159 2.38 27.09 -19.91
C ASP A 159 2.74 26.23 -18.69
N LEU A 160 1.93 26.26 -17.62
CA LEU A 160 2.06 25.35 -16.47
C LEU A 160 1.20 24.07 -16.63
N ALA A 161 0.58 23.89 -17.79
CA ALA A 161 -0.38 22.83 -18.06
C ALA A 161 0.25 21.72 -18.91
N GLN A 162 0.95 20.73 -18.36
CA GLN A 162 1.04 19.41 -19.03
C GLN A 162 1.78 18.28 -18.32
N SER A 163 2.29 18.40 -17.09
CA SER A 163 2.88 17.22 -16.44
C SER A 163 1.78 16.30 -15.90
N VAL A 164 1.29 15.37 -16.72
CA VAL A 164 0.54 14.21 -16.21
C VAL A 164 1.55 13.33 -15.45
N GLN A 165 1.37 13.17 -14.15
CA GLN A 165 2.28 12.33 -13.37
C GLN A 165 2.02 10.86 -13.69
N THR A 166 3.01 10.18 -14.25
CA THR A 166 2.90 8.76 -14.64
C THR A 166 3.61 7.88 -13.62
N PHE A 167 2.86 6.97 -12.99
CA PHE A 167 3.38 5.93 -12.11
C PHE A 167 3.39 4.60 -12.85
N ASP A 168 4.57 4.02 -13.07
CA ASP A 168 4.75 2.74 -13.75
C ASP A 168 5.01 1.62 -12.74
N PHE A 169 4.15 0.60 -12.74
CA PHE A 169 4.27 -0.60 -11.91
C PHE A 169 4.41 -1.84 -12.78
N ILE A 170 5.30 -2.75 -12.37
CA ILE A 170 5.51 -4.04 -13.02
C ILE A 170 5.07 -5.14 -12.04
N SER A 171 4.20 -6.04 -12.47
CA SER A 171 3.67 -7.14 -11.66
C SER A 171 3.68 -8.43 -12.46
N THR A 172 4.18 -9.53 -11.93
CA THR A 172 4.27 -10.78 -12.70
C THR A 172 2.96 -11.57 -12.68
N GLY A 173 2.57 -12.17 -13.82
CA GLY A 173 1.52 -13.18 -13.89
C GLY A 173 0.08 -12.73 -13.67
N LEU A 174 -0.22 -11.44 -13.80
CA LEU A 174 -1.58 -10.93 -13.82
C LEU A 174 -2.20 -11.05 -15.22
N THR A 175 -3.47 -11.44 -15.26
CA THR A 175 -4.32 -11.35 -16.46
C THR A 175 -4.70 -9.89 -16.76
N GLN A 176 -5.22 -9.60 -17.97
CA GLN A 176 -5.64 -8.25 -18.34
C GLN A 176 -6.67 -7.67 -17.35
N ALA A 177 -7.72 -8.44 -17.00
CA ALA A 177 -8.75 -7.99 -16.06
C ALA A 177 -8.19 -7.73 -14.65
N GLN A 178 -7.20 -8.50 -14.21
CA GLN A 178 -6.51 -8.27 -12.94
C GLN A 178 -5.58 -7.06 -13.00
N CYS A 179 -4.96 -6.77 -14.15
CA CYS A 179 -4.19 -5.56 -14.36
C CYS A 179 -5.09 -4.31 -14.28
N ASP A 180 -6.29 -4.39 -14.84
CA ASP A 180 -7.28 -3.30 -14.78
C ASP A 180 -7.72 -3.04 -13.33
N ALA A 181 -8.09 -4.10 -12.60
CA ALA A 181 -8.47 -4.00 -11.18
C ALA A 181 -7.33 -3.42 -10.32
N LYS A 182 -6.10 -3.89 -10.53
CA LYS A 182 -4.92 -3.41 -9.79
C LYS A 182 -4.54 -1.97 -10.15
N ALA A 183 -4.65 -1.59 -11.42
CA ALA A 183 -4.42 -0.20 -11.84
C ALA A 183 -5.43 0.75 -11.19
N GLN A 184 -6.69 0.33 -11.06
CA GLN A 184 -7.74 1.12 -10.44
C GLN A 184 -7.62 1.17 -8.90
N GLU A 185 -7.21 0.08 -8.27
CA GLU A 185 -6.87 0.06 -6.83
C GLU A 185 -5.72 1.02 -6.52
N LEU A 186 -4.61 0.92 -7.26
CA LEU A 186 -3.45 1.80 -7.09
C LEU A 186 -3.81 3.26 -7.38
N LEU A 187 -4.62 3.52 -8.41
CA LEU A 187 -5.11 4.87 -8.68
C LEU A 187 -5.93 5.41 -7.50
N THR A 188 -6.77 4.58 -6.89
CA THR A 188 -7.59 4.96 -5.73
C THR A 188 -6.73 5.23 -4.50
N GLN A 189 -5.70 4.42 -4.26
CA GLN A 189 -4.74 4.64 -3.16
C GLN A 189 -3.94 5.94 -3.38
N ILE A 190 -3.37 6.13 -4.56
CA ILE A 190 -2.55 7.31 -4.87
C ILE A 190 -3.41 8.58 -4.85
N SER A 191 -4.64 8.51 -5.37
CA SER A 191 -5.55 9.66 -5.33
C SER A 191 -6.03 9.95 -3.90
N ASN A 192 -6.49 8.98 -3.12
CA ASN A 192 -7.04 9.26 -1.80
C ASN A 192 -5.99 9.65 -0.72
N THR A 193 -4.69 9.64 -1.03
CA THR A 193 -3.60 10.02 -0.11
C THR A 193 -3.22 11.51 -0.23
N SER A 194 -4.11 12.35 -0.78
CA SER A 194 -3.91 13.81 -0.92
C SER A 194 -5.02 14.60 -0.24
#